data_AF-A0A0G0BR57-F1
#
_entry.id   AF-A0A0G0BR57-F1
#
_cell.length_a   1.000
_cell.length_b   1.000
_cell.length_c   1.000
_cell.angle_alpha   90.00
_cell.angle_beta   90.00
_cell.angle_gamma   90.00
#
_symmetry.space_group_name_H-M   'P 1'
#
loop_
_entity.id
_entity.type
_entity.pdbx_description
1 polymer ?
#
loop_
_entity_poly.entity_id
_entity_poly.type
_entity_poly.pdbx_seq_one_letter_code
_entity_poly.pdbx_strand_id
1 'polypeptide(L)'
;MSSSKLSIGIVGLPNVGKSTLFKTLTKKQVLIANYPFATIDPNVGVVLVPDERIDKLAEFSKSAKKIYATVDFVDIAGLVKGASEGEGLGNKFL
;
A
#
# COMPACT_ATOMS: atom_id res chain seq x y z
N MET A 1 0.82 -14.59 18.33
CA MET A 1 1.89 -13.93 17.56
C MET A 1 1.33 -12.61 17.05
N SER A 2 1.79 -11.49 17.57
CA SER A 2 1.41 -10.18 17.01
C SER A 2 2.01 -10.11 15.61
N SER A 3 1.17 -10.25 14.58
CA SER A 3 1.58 -10.04 13.20
C SER A 3 1.84 -8.54 13.04
N SER A 4 3.08 -8.12 13.23
CA SER A 4 3.52 -6.73 12.99
C SER A 4 3.42 -6.44 11.50
N LYS A 5 2.21 -6.11 11.04
CA LYS A 5 1.93 -5.75 9.66
C LYS A 5 2.03 -4.23 9.56
N LEU A 6 3.17 -3.76 9.07
CA LEU A 6 3.43 -2.33 8.89
C LEU A 6 2.95 -1.92 7.49
N SER A 7 2.05 -0.95 7.43
CA SER A 7 1.49 -0.41 6.18
C SER A 7 1.73 1.09 6.06
N ILE A 8 1.87 1.58 4.83
CA ILE A 8 2.05 3.00 4.51
C ILE A 8 0.76 3.54 3.89
N GLY A 9 0.15 4.54 4.53
CA GLY A 9 -0.99 5.27 3.97
C GLY A 9 -0.55 6.44 3.10
N ILE A 10 -1.06 6.52 1.86
CA ILE A 10 -0.88 7.69 1.00
C ILE A 10 -2.02 8.67 1.29
N VAL A 11 -1.69 9.80 1.90
CA VAL A 11 -2.64 10.86 2.28
C VAL A 11 -2.38 12.16 1.51
N GLY A 12 -3.41 13.00 1.41
CA GLY A 12 -3.32 14.28 0.71
C GLY A 12 -4.67 14.77 0.19
N LEU A 13 -4.72 16.05 -0.18
CA LEU A 13 -5.94 16.72 -0.64
C LEU A 13 -6.54 16.08 -1.91
N PRO A 14 -7.82 16.34 -2.22
CA PRO A 14 -8.40 15.92 -3.49
C PRO A 14 -7.57 16.40 -4.70
N ASN A 15 -7.52 15.58 -5.75
CA ASN A 15 -6.89 15.90 -7.05
C ASN A 15 -5.37 16.21 -7.06
N VAL A 16 -4.64 15.95 -5.99
CA VAL A 16 -3.16 16.14 -5.94
C VAL A 16 -2.35 15.00 -6.58
N GLY A 17 -3.01 14.04 -7.23
CA GLY A 17 -2.33 12.93 -7.90
C GLY A 17 -2.06 11.68 -7.04
N LYS A 18 -2.70 11.54 -5.86
CA LYS A 18 -2.55 10.35 -4.98
C LYS A 18 -2.74 9.03 -5.72
N SER A 19 -3.86 8.87 -6.41
CA SER A 19 -4.16 7.63 -7.13
C SER A 19 -3.21 7.40 -8.31
N THR A 20 -2.62 8.45 -8.88
CA THR A 20 -1.57 8.33 -9.91
C THR A 20 -0.27 7.82 -9.29
N LEU A 21 0.14 8.32 -8.13
CA LEU A 21 1.30 7.84 -7.39
C LEU A 21 1.09 6.38 -6.96
N PHE A 22 -0.07 6.06 -6.36
CA PHE A 22 -0.43 4.71 -5.95
C PHE A 22 -0.36 3.73 -7.12
N LYS A 23 -0.98 4.06 -8.26
CA LYS A 23 -0.90 3.25 -9.48
C LYS A 23 0.54 3.08 -9.97
N THR A 24 1.37 4.11 -9.87
CA THR A 24 2.77 4.04 -10.33
C THR A 24 3.63 3.16 -9.44
N LEU A 25 3.43 3.22 -8.12
CA LEU A 25 4.10 2.34 -7.17
C LEU A 25 3.67 0.88 -7.35
N THR A 26 2.37 0.65 -7.58
CA THR A 26 1.77 -0.68 -7.69
C THR A 26 1.99 -1.36 -9.05
N LYS A 27 2.24 -0.59 -10.12
CA LYS A 27 2.57 -1.08 -11.48
C LYS A 27 3.76 -2.05 -11.55
N LYS A 28 4.60 -2.16 -10.51
CA LYS A 28 5.78 -3.04 -10.51
C LYS A 28 5.55 -4.43 -9.92
N GLN A 29 4.42 -4.68 -9.25
CA GLN A 29 3.93 -5.98 -8.76
C GLN A 29 2.84 -5.67 -7.75
N VAL A 30 1.58 -6.01 -7.99
CA VAL A 30 0.57 -6.04 -6.91
C VAL A 30 -0.35 -7.22 -7.10
N LEU A 31 -0.44 -8.03 -6.05
CA LEU A 31 -1.61 -8.86 -5.77
C LEU A 31 -2.62 -7.93 -5.07
N ILE A 32 -3.72 -7.62 -5.76
CA ILE A 32 -4.83 -6.88 -5.16
C ILE A 32 -5.58 -7.88 -4.28
N ALA A 33 -5.54 -7.68 -2.96
CA ALA A 33 -6.28 -8.49 -2.00
C ALA A 33 -7.43 -7.65 -1.42
N ASN A 34 -8.66 -8.14 -1.60
CA ASN A 34 -9.85 -7.57 -0.95
C ASN A 34 -9.90 -8.11 0.49
N TYR A 35 -9.95 -7.23 1.49
CA TYR A 35 -10.03 -7.63 2.91
C TYR A 35 -11.49 -7.57 3.39
N PRO A 36 -12.11 -8.68 3.82
CA PRO A 36 -13.58 -8.80 3.83
C PRO A 36 -14.36 -8.09 4.95
N PHE A 37 -13.89 -6.97 5.53
CA PHE A 37 -14.55 -6.36 6.70
C PHE A 37 -14.63 -4.82 6.77
N ALA A 38 -14.28 -4.06 5.73
CA ALA A 38 -14.44 -2.61 5.74
C ALA A 38 -15.56 -2.14 4.78
N THR A 39 -16.48 -1.31 5.27
CA THR A 39 -17.66 -0.84 4.49
C THR A 39 -17.33 0.04 3.27
N ILE A 40 -16.04 0.31 3.00
CA ILE A 40 -15.46 0.70 1.70
C ILE A 40 -14.01 0.19 1.77
N ASP A 41 -13.65 -0.88 1.06
CA ASP A 41 -12.29 -1.42 1.12
C ASP A 41 -11.28 -0.40 0.56
N PRO A 42 -10.26 0.01 1.33
CA PRO A 42 -9.23 0.87 0.80
C PRO A 42 -8.42 0.09 -0.25
N ASN A 43 -7.97 0.76 -1.30
CA ASN A 43 -7.11 0.10 -2.29
C ASN A 43 -5.76 -0.20 -1.63
N VAL A 44 -5.50 -1.48 -1.35
CA VAL A 44 -4.21 -1.95 -0.83
C VAL A 44 -3.35 -2.48 -1.96
N GLY A 45 -2.10 -2.03 -2.02
CA GLY A 45 -1.12 -2.44 -3.00
C GLY A 45 0.16 -2.95 -2.33
N VAL A 46 0.54 -4.19 -2.62
CA VAL A 46 1.75 -4.82 -2.06
C VAL A 46 2.91 -4.65 -3.02
N VAL A 47 3.90 -3.81 -2.69
CA VAL A 47 5.04 -3.51 -3.57
C VAL A 47 6.30 -4.23 -3.09
N LEU A 48 7.04 -4.86 -4.00
CA LEU A 48 8.35 -5.43 -3.68
C LEU A 48 9.38 -4.33 -3.43
N VAL A 49 10.19 -4.50 -2.38
CA VAL A 49 11.37 -3.67 -2.13
C VAL A 49 12.50 -4.11 -3.07
N PRO A 50 12.94 -3.26 -4.03
CA PRO A 50 14.07 -3.60 -4.89
C PRO A 50 15.35 -3.70 -4.06
N ASP A 51 16.03 -4.83 -4.14
CA ASP A 51 17.25 -5.09 -3.36
C ASP A 51 18.22 -5.97 -4.15
N GLU A 52 19.33 -5.38 -4.60
CA GLU A 52 20.39 -6.07 -5.35
C GLU A 52 21.09 -7.17 -4.54
N ARG A 53 20.99 -7.15 -3.20
CA ARG A 53 21.60 -8.17 -2.35
C ARG A 53 20.87 -9.49 -2.50
N ILE A 54 19.55 -9.47 -2.69
CA ILE A 54 18.75 -10.67 -2.97
C ILE A 54 19.21 -11.32 -4.26
N ASP A 55 19.52 -10.51 -5.28
CA ASP A 55 20.01 -11.00 -6.57
C ASP A 55 21.37 -11.69 -6.45
N LYS A 56 22.33 -11.03 -5.77
CA LYS A 56 23.67 -11.58 -5.51
C LYS A 56 23.62 -12.87 -4.68
N LEU A 57 22.76 -12.92 -3.65
CA LEU A 57 22.60 -14.10 -2.81
C LEU A 57 21.94 -15.26 -3.56
N ALA A 58 20.94 -14.97 -4.40
CA ALA A 58 20.28 -15.99 -5.20
C ALA A 58 21.24 -16.60 -6.25
N GLU A 59 22.10 -15.77 -6.86
CA GLU A 59 23.14 -16.23 -7.77
C GLU A 59 24.19 -17.09 -7.04
N PHE A 60 24.69 -16.61 -5.91
CA PHE A 60 25.68 -17.33 -5.09
C PHE A 60 25.16 -18.70 -4.60
N SER A 61 23.93 -18.74 -4.09
CA SER A 61 23.31 -19.95 -3.54
C SER A 61 22.66 -20.86 -4.58
N LYS A 62 22.56 -20.40 -5.84
CA LYS A 62 21.76 -21.06 -6.90
C LYS A 62 20.31 -21.32 -6.49
N SER A 63 19.71 -20.37 -5.77
CA SER A 63 18.34 -20.51 -5.27
C SER A 63 17.34 -20.66 -6.40
N ALA A 64 16.38 -21.59 -6.25
CA ALA A 64 15.29 -21.79 -7.21
C ALA A 64 14.30 -20.61 -7.27
N LYS A 65 14.28 -19.75 -6.24
CA LYS A 65 13.37 -18.60 -6.15
C LYS A 65 14.02 -17.42 -5.44
N LYS A 66 13.66 -16.21 -5.90
CA LYS A 66 13.95 -14.94 -5.22
C LYS A 66 12.71 -14.49 -4.45
N ILE A 67 12.87 -14.17 -3.17
CA ILE A 67 11.80 -13.64 -2.32
C ILE A 67 12.28 -12.30 -1.80
N TYR A 68 11.63 -11.23 -2.25
CA TYR A 68 11.92 -9.88 -1.78
C TYR A 68 11.03 -9.53 -0.60
N ALA A 69 11.48 -8.58 0.22
CA ALA A 69 10.61 -7.94 1.19
C ALA A 69 9.48 -7.18 0.49
N THR A 70 8.35 -7.05 1.17
CA THR A 70 7.16 -6.36 0.66
C THR A 70 6.80 -5.18 1.54
N VAL A 71 6.23 -4.13 0.94
CA VAL A 71 5.62 -3.00 1.66
C VAL A 71 4.18 -2.87 1.20
N ASP A 72 3.25 -2.81 2.16
CA ASP A 72 1.84 -2.63 1.91
C ASP A 72 1.52 -1.13 1.85
N PHE A 73 1.10 -0.64 0.69
CA PHE A 73 0.60 0.72 0.49
C PHE A 73 -0.93 0.73 0.54
N VAL A 74 -1.50 1.76 1.14
CA VAL A 74 -2.95 1.98 1.23
C VAL A 74 -3.27 3.33 0.60
N ASP A 75 -4.09 3.36 -0.45
CA ASP A 75 -4.63 4.62 -1.01
C ASP A 75 -5.79 5.08 -0.11
N ILE A 76 -5.55 6.12 0.66
CA ILE A 76 -6.55 6.70 1.55
C ILE A 76 -7.28 7.79 0.76
N ALA A 77 -8.62 7.76 0.77
CA ALA A 77 -9.43 8.77 0.11
C ALA A 77 -9.05 10.18 0.62
N GLY A 78 -9.17 11.19 -0.25
CA GLY A 78 -8.71 12.54 0.07
C GLY A 78 -9.38 13.10 1.33
N LEU A 79 -8.57 13.52 2.30
CA LEU A 79 -9.05 14.24 3.47
C LEU A 79 -9.61 15.60 3.01
N VAL A 80 -10.92 15.76 3.15
CA VAL A 80 -11.59 17.04 2.90
C VAL A 80 -11.54 17.86 4.19
N LYS A 81 -11.30 19.17 4.07
CA LYS A 81 -11.36 20.11 5.21
C LYS A 81 -12.75 19.99 5.86
N GLY A 82 -12.83 19.69 7.16
CA GLY A 82 -14.09 19.38 7.86
C GLY A 82 -14.34 17.89 8.15
N ALA A 83 -13.44 16.99 7.72
CA ALA A 83 -13.56 15.56 7.96
C ALA A 83 -13.57 15.12 9.43
N SER A 84 -13.18 15.99 10.37
CA SER A 84 -13.23 15.76 11.82
C SER A 84 -14.54 16.23 12.48
N GLU A 85 -15.36 17.01 11.76
CA GLU A 85 -16.61 17.61 12.28
C GLU A 85 -17.86 16.89 11.78
N GLY A 86 -17.70 15.80 11.02
CA GLY A 86 -18.81 14.96 10.54
C GLY A 86 -19.55 15.46 9.30
N GLU A 87 -19.12 16.58 8.70
CA GLU A 87 -19.66 17.00 7.41
C GLU A 87 -19.04 16.16 6.27
N GLY A 88 -19.73 15.06 5.94
CA GLY A 88 -19.39 14.15 4.84
C GLY A 88 -18.83 12.79 5.30
N LEU A 89 -18.33 11.99 4.35
CA LEU A 89 -17.73 10.68 4.63
C LEU A 89 -16.40 10.78 5.43
N GLY A 90 -15.92 11.99 5.72
CA GLY A 90 -14.68 12.34 6.43
C GLY A 90 -14.39 11.51 7.69
N ASN A 91 -15.39 11.30 8.53
CA ASN A 91 -15.25 10.56 9.79
C ASN A 91 -14.90 9.07 9.61
N LYS A 92 -15.18 8.46 8.45
CA LYS A 92 -14.80 7.06 8.15
C LYS A 92 -13.33 6.91 7.76
N PHE A 93 -12.60 8.02 7.66
CA PHE A 93 -11.19 8.07 7.23
C PHE A 93 -10.21 8.41 8.36
N LEU A 94 -10.70 8.73 9.56
CA LEU A 94 -9.93 8.89 10.80
C LEU A 94 -9.99 7.59 11.62
#